data_AF-A0A923PKU7-F1
#
_entry.id   AF-A0A923PKU7-F1
#
_cell.length_a   1.000
_cell.length_b   1.000
_cell.length_c   1.000
_cell.angle_alpha   90.00
_cell.angle_beta   90.00
_cell.angle_gamma   90.00
#
_symmetry.space_group_name_H-M   'P 1'
#
loop_
_entity.id
_entity.type
_entity.pdbx_description
1 polymer ?
#
loop_
_entity_poly.entity_id
_entity_poly.type
_entity_poly.pdbx_seq_one_letter_code
_entity_poly.pdbx_strand_id
1 'polypeptide(L)'
;MKLIALNVGQDLIEVYNNMWTGVETIRFNGHTVSEQFNWFRGDHSFAVASDDGNGTDHYRVVIQFGMSGITVDVYRNEECLLAQSCEGKRHTKRQKRGLHRAVPQPRPTRVTEPERLYREEDLV
;
A
#
# COMPACT_ATOMS: atom_id res chain seq x y z
N MET A 1 23.97 3.45 6.67
CA MET A 1 23.82 2.24 7.51
C MET A 1 22.72 1.37 6.90
N LYS A 2 22.86 0.04 6.90
CA LYS A 2 21.80 -0.87 6.40
C LYS A 2 20.75 -1.06 7.49
N LEU A 3 19.49 -0.80 7.18
CA LEU A 3 18.36 -0.99 8.09
C LEU A 3 17.79 -2.40 7.96
N ILE A 4 17.44 -2.80 6.74
CA ILE A 4 16.87 -4.12 6.45
C ILE A 4 17.38 -4.66 5.11
N ALA A 5 17.32 -5.99 4.97
CA ALA A 5 17.31 -6.68 3.69
C ALA A 5 16.11 -7.63 3.68
N LEU A 6 15.32 -7.56 2.62
CA LEU A 6 14.11 -8.36 2.45
C LEU A 6 14.20 -9.10 1.11
N ASN A 7 14.14 -10.42 1.15
CA ASN A 7 14.00 -11.24 -0.05
C ASN A 7 12.51 -11.29 -0.45
N VAL A 8 12.22 -10.97 -1.71
CA VAL A 8 10.89 -11.04 -2.30
C VAL A 8 10.97 -11.98 -3.51
N GLY A 9 10.71 -13.26 -3.29
CA GLY A 9 10.96 -14.28 -4.31
C GLY A 9 12.47 -14.43 -4.57
N GLN A 10 12.91 -14.14 -5.79
CA GLN A 10 14.33 -14.13 -6.19
C GLN A 10 14.97 -12.73 -6.07
N ASP A 11 14.17 -11.70 -5.81
CA ASP A 11 14.64 -10.33 -5.70
C ASP A 11 15.05 -9.98 -4.27
N LEU A 12 16.01 -9.05 -4.15
CA LEU A 12 16.49 -8.52 -2.88
C LEU A 12 16.23 -7.01 -2.82
N ILE A 13 15.47 -6.60 -1.80
CA ILE A 13 15.27 -5.21 -1.44
C ILE A 13 16.15 -4.88 -0.24
N GLU A 14 16.97 -3.85 -0.38
CA GLU A 14 17.82 -3.35 0.70
C GLU A 14 17.47 -1.91 1.00
N VAL A 15 17.32 -1.60 2.29
CA VAL A 15 17.00 -0.26 2.74
C VAL A 15 18.14 0.25 3.61
N TYR A 16 18.63 1.43 3.26
CA TYR A 16 19.71 2.12 3.94
C TYR A 16 19.22 3.46 4.45
N ASN A 17 19.74 3.86 5.60
CA ASN A 17 19.59 5.21 6.10
C ASN A 17 20.94 5.72 6.62
N ASN A 18 21.23 6.97 6.32
CA ASN A 18 22.33 7.71 6.90
C ASN A 18 21.79 8.68 7.95
N MET A 19 21.86 8.27 9.22
CA MET A 19 21.37 9.05 10.37
C MET A 19 22.04 10.42 10.50
N TRP A 20 23.25 10.59 9.94
CA TRP A 20 23.98 11.85 9.99
C TRP A 20 23.47 12.85 8.95
N THR A 21 23.26 12.37 7.71
CA THR A 21 22.83 13.23 6.60
C THR A 21 21.34 13.21 6.37
N GLY A 22 20.57 12.37 7.07
CA GLY A 22 19.13 12.16 6.84
C GLY A 22 18.80 11.52 5.49
N VAL A 23 19.79 10.99 4.76
CA VAL A 23 19.58 10.43 3.43
C VAL A 23 19.20 8.95 3.54
N GLU A 24 18.07 8.62 2.94
CA GLU A 24 17.52 7.29 2.79
C GLU A 24 17.78 6.80 1.37
N THR A 25 18.25 5.55 1.26
CA THR A 25 18.58 4.93 -0.03
C THR A 25 17.96 3.55 -0.08
N ILE A 26 17.25 3.27 -1.17
CA ILE A 26 16.66 1.96 -1.45
C ILE A 26 17.36 1.35 -2.65
N ARG A 27 17.77 0.10 -2.46
CA ARG A 27 18.33 -0.72 -3.53
C ARG A 27 17.43 -1.91 -3.82
N PHE A 28 17.30 -2.20 -5.10
CA PHE A 28 16.61 -3.38 -5.63
C PHE A 28 17.62 -4.16 -6.47
N ASN A 29 17.88 -5.42 -6.10
CA ASN A 29 18.89 -6.27 -6.75
C ASN A 29 20.26 -5.59 -6.92
N GLY A 30 20.67 -4.80 -5.91
CA GLY A 30 21.94 -4.06 -5.91
C GLY A 30 21.91 -2.70 -6.63
N HIS A 31 20.84 -2.37 -7.36
CA HIS A 31 20.69 -1.08 -8.03
C HIS A 31 19.91 -0.09 -7.17
N THR A 32 20.39 1.15 -7.07
CA THR A 32 19.65 2.22 -6.37
C THR A 32 18.40 2.60 -7.17
N VAL A 33 17.24 2.37 -6.58
CA VAL A 33 15.93 2.68 -7.19
C VAL A 33 15.30 3.94 -6.63
N SER A 34 15.70 4.34 -5.42
CA SER A 34 15.22 5.57 -4.80
C SER A 34 16.25 6.10 -3.80
N GLU A 35 16.44 7.41 -3.80
CA GLU A 35 17.26 8.12 -2.83
C GLU A 35 16.57 9.43 -2.47
N GLN A 36 16.35 9.67 -1.18
CA GLN A 36 15.67 10.87 -0.70
C GLN A 36 16.18 11.26 0.68
N PHE A 37 16.16 12.57 0.97
CA PHE A 37 16.41 13.08 2.30
C PHE A 37 15.11 13.20 3.09
N ASN A 38 15.04 12.56 4.26
CA ASN A 38 13.91 12.64 5.19
C ASN A 38 14.38 12.56 6.65
N TRP A 39 13.78 13.39 7.54
CA TRP A 39 14.12 13.38 8.98
C TRP A 39 13.20 12.54 9.84
N PHE A 40 11.92 12.39 9.45
CA PHE A 40 10.89 11.79 10.32
C PHE A 40 10.14 10.64 9.64
N ARG A 41 9.85 10.78 8.36
CA ARG A 41 9.18 9.76 7.55
C ARG A 41 9.61 9.90 6.11
N GLY A 42 10.07 8.80 5.52
CA GLY A 42 10.29 8.67 4.09
C GLY A 42 9.25 7.76 3.47
N ASP A 43 8.66 8.19 2.36
CA ASP A 43 7.83 7.34 1.52
C ASP A 43 8.47 7.25 0.14
N HIS A 44 9.02 6.07 -0.16
CA HIS A 44 9.66 5.79 -1.42
C HIS A 44 8.77 4.88 -2.24
N SER A 45 8.36 5.36 -3.40
CA SER A 45 7.60 4.57 -4.36
C SER A 45 8.42 4.39 -5.63
N PHE A 46 8.50 3.14 -6.11
CA PHE A 46 9.20 2.81 -7.35
C PHE A 46 8.49 1.65 -8.05
N ALA A 47 8.71 1.53 -9.36
CA ALA A 47 8.07 0.54 -10.20
C ALA A 47 9.15 -0.32 -10.86
N VAL A 48 8.95 -1.64 -10.87
CA VAL A 48 9.88 -2.60 -11.47
C VAL A 48 9.11 -3.43 -12.49
N ALA A 49 9.73 -3.75 -13.63
CA ALA A 49 9.13 -4.70 -14.57
C ALA A 49 8.97 -6.06 -13.88
N SER A 50 7.77 -6.62 -13.95
CA SER A 50 7.50 -7.93 -13.34
C SER A 50 8.25 -9.02 -14.08
N ASP A 51 8.68 -10.05 -13.35
CA ASP A 51 9.45 -11.19 -13.87
C ASP A 51 8.70 -11.96 -14.96
N ASP A 52 7.36 -11.93 -14.91
CA ASP A 52 6.47 -12.57 -15.89
C ASP A 52 6.40 -11.80 -17.24
N GLY A 53 7.11 -10.68 -17.37
CA GLY A 53 7.23 -9.88 -18.60
C GLY A 53 5.95 -9.14 -19.03
N ASN A 54 4.83 -9.32 -18.31
CA ASN A 54 3.51 -8.80 -18.70
C ASN A 54 2.89 -7.85 -17.66
N GLY A 55 3.69 -7.32 -16.73
CA GLY A 55 3.21 -6.45 -15.66
C GLY A 55 4.29 -5.52 -15.11
N THR A 56 3.87 -4.48 -14.39
CA THR A 56 4.76 -3.61 -13.62
C THR A 56 4.40 -3.76 -12.14
N ASP A 57 5.37 -4.18 -11.34
CA ASP A 57 5.22 -4.28 -9.89
C ASP A 57 5.51 -2.91 -9.25
N HIS A 58 4.52 -2.41 -8.50
CA HIS A 58 4.63 -1.17 -7.77
C HIS A 58 5.04 -1.42 -6.33
N TYR A 59 6.26 -1.02 -5.99
CA TYR A 59 6.79 -1.12 -4.64
C TYR A 59 6.65 0.20 -3.91
N ARG A 60 6.30 0.09 -2.63
CA ARG A 60 6.31 1.22 -1.70
C ARG A 60 7.04 0.83 -0.44
N VAL A 61 8.02 1.63 -0.04
CA VAL A 61 8.81 1.44 1.17
C VAL A 61 8.65 2.67 2.02
N VAL A 62 8.14 2.47 3.23
CA VAL A 62 7.90 3.54 4.19
C VAL A 62 8.87 3.37 5.35
N ILE A 63 9.71 4.37 5.56
CA ILE A 63 10.65 4.44 6.68
C ILE A 63 10.06 5.42 7.68
N GLN A 64 9.92 5.02 8.93
CA GLN A 64 9.35 5.87 9.99
C GLN A 64 10.27 5.89 11.21
N PHE A 65 10.51 7.09 11.72
CA PHE A 65 11.24 7.32 12.96
C PHE A 65 10.25 7.52 14.11
N GLY A 66 10.33 6.67 15.12
CA GLY A 66 9.50 6.76 16.32
C GLY A 66 10.31 6.62 17.59
N MET A 67 9.63 6.78 18.74
CA MET A 67 10.25 6.63 20.06
C MET A 67 10.83 5.22 20.30
N SER A 68 10.32 4.20 19.60
CA SER A 68 10.82 2.82 19.66
C SER A 68 11.93 2.53 18.64
N GLY A 69 12.45 3.54 17.95
CA GLY A 69 13.46 3.40 16.89
C GLY A 69 12.88 3.54 15.48
N ILE A 70 13.66 3.08 14.51
CA ILE A 70 13.34 3.13 13.08
C ILE A 70 12.54 1.90 12.70
N THR A 71 11.43 2.10 11.99
CA THR A 71 10.63 1.01 11.43
C THR A 71 10.56 1.14 9.92
N VAL A 72 10.57 0.01 9.24
CA VAL A 72 10.44 -0.07 7.78
C VAL A 72 9.25 -0.96 7.43
N ASP A 73 8.33 -0.41 6.66
CA ASP A 73 7.23 -1.16 6.06
C ASP A 73 7.43 -1.25 4.55
N VAL A 74 7.23 -2.43 3.98
CA VAL A 74 7.40 -2.70 2.55
C VAL A 74 6.10 -3.24 1.97
N TYR A 75 5.69 -2.67 0.86
CA TYR A 75 4.49 -3.03 0.12
C TYR A 75 4.85 -3.33 -1.34
N ARG A 76 4.14 -4.28 -1.96
CA ARG A 76 4.17 -4.59 -3.40
C ARG A 76 2.72 -4.67 -3.88
N ASN A 77 2.35 -3.90 -4.89
CA ASN A 77 0.99 -3.85 -5.45
C ASN A 77 -0.09 -3.73 -4.36
N GLU A 78 0.14 -2.82 -3.40
CA GLU A 78 -0.72 -2.60 -2.21
C GLU A 78 -0.75 -3.73 -1.17
N GLU A 79 -0.15 -4.89 -1.46
CA GLU A 79 0.05 -5.96 -0.50
C GLU A 79 1.25 -5.66 0.40
N CYS A 80 1.05 -5.81 1.71
CA CYS A 80 2.10 -5.56 2.68
C CYS A 80 2.97 -6.81 2.86
N LEU A 81 4.21 -6.72 2.41
CA LEU A 81 5.22 -7.78 2.52
C LEU A 81 5.91 -7.76 3.88
N LEU A 82 6.20 -6.56 4.39
CA LEU A 82 6.84 -6.36 5.68
C LEU A 82 6.12 -5.25 6.45
N ALA A 83 5.74 -5.55 7.69
CA ALA A 83 5.06 -4.63 8.59
C ALA A 83 5.79 -4.58 9.94
N GLN A 84 6.75 -3.67 10.08
CA GLN A 84 7.42 -3.42 11.34
C GLN A 84 6.65 -2.40 12.19
N SER A 85 6.07 -1.39 11.55
CA SER A 85 5.31 -0.35 12.23
C SER A 85 3.93 -0.85 12.68
N CYS A 86 3.32 -0.15 13.65
CA CYS A 86 1.93 -0.40 14.04
C CYS A 86 0.95 -0.10 12.90
N GLU A 87 1.28 0.84 12.00
CA GLU A 87 0.47 1.22 10.84
C GLU A 87 0.44 0.06 9.81
N GLY A 88 1.60 -0.47 9.44
CA GLY A 88 1.71 -1.64 8.56
C GLY A 88 1.01 -2.88 9.13
N LYS A 89 1.10 -3.10 10.46
CA LYS A 89 0.39 -4.19 11.14
C LYS A 89 -1.14 -4.03 11.10
N ARG A 90 -1.66 -2.81 11.04
CA ARG A 90 -3.10 -2.55 10.85
C ARG A 90 -3.50 -2.77 9.40
N HIS A 91 -2.65 -2.40 8.44
CA HIS A 91 -2.89 -2.61 7.01
C HIS A 91 -3.00 -4.10 6.67
N THR A 92 -2.03 -4.91 7.10
CA THR A 92 -2.05 -6.38 6.95
C THR A 92 -3.29 -7.02 7.58
N LYS A 93 -3.69 -6.61 8.80
CA LYS A 93 -4.91 -7.09 9.45
C LYS A 93 -6.17 -6.72 8.67
N ARG A 94 -6.24 -5.52 8.09
CA ARG A 94 -7.36 -5.10 7.24
C ARG A 94 -7.43 -5.89 5.95
N GLN A 95 -6.31 -6.12 5.27
CA GLN A 95 -6.25 -6.90 4.04
C GLN A 95 -6.73 -8.35 4.28
N LYS A 96 -6.27 -8.98 5.37
CA LYS A 96 -6.75 -10.31 5.78
C LYS A 96 -8.24 -10.33 6.13
N ARG A 97 -8.77 -9.27 6.76
CA ARG A 97 -10.22 -9.14 7.06
C ARG A 97 -11.06 -8.82 5.82
N GLY A 98 -10.49 -8.14 4.82
CA GLY A 98 -11.12 -7.84 3.54
C GLY A 98 -11.35 -9.10 2.70
N LEU A 99 -10.40 -10.04 2.69
CA LEU A 99 -10.59 -11.36 2.07
C LEU A 99 -11.72 -12.18 2.69
N HIS A 100 -12.00 -11.99 3.99
CA HIS A 100 -13.11 -12.65 4.70
C HIS A 100 -14.40 -11.83 4.71
N ARG A 101 -14.44 -10.64 4.09
CA ARG A 101 -15.68 -9.88 3.97
C ARG A 101 -16.41 -10.40 2.74
N ALA A 102 -17.27 -11.40 2.99
CA ALA A 102 -18.28 -11.88 2.07
C ALA A 102 -18.85 -10.71 1.25
N VAL A 103 -18.91 -10.92 -0.07
CA VAL A 103 -19.62 -10.08 -1.03
C VAL A 103 -20.90 -9.58 -0.37
N PRO A 104 -21.14 -8.26 -0.29
CA PRO A 104 -22.44 -7.76 0.13
C PRO A 104 -23.46 -8.37 -0.83
N GLN A 105 -24.31 -9.29 -0.36
CA GLN A 105 -25.42 -9.73 -1.18
C GLN A 105 -26.18 -8.47 -1.62
N PRO A 106 -26.48 -8.31 -2.92
CA PRO A 106 -27.27 -7.18 -3.37
C PRO A 106 -28.58 -7.23 -2.59
N ARG A 107 -28.85 -6.19 -1.79
CA ARG A 107 -30.17 -6.00 -1.19
C ARG A 107 -31.18 -6.09 -2.33
N PRO A 108 -32.26 -6.87 -2.20
CA PRO A 108 -33.32 -6.83 -3.20
C PRO A 108 -33.78 -5.38 -3.31
N THR A 109 -33.53 -4.78 -4.48
CA THR A 109 -34.00 -3.44 -4.81
C THR A 109 -35.51 -3.48 -4.68
N ARG A 110 -36.04 -2.91 -3.60
CA ARG A 110 -37.46 -2.67 -3.48
C ARG A 110 -37.78 -1.68 -4.59
N VAL A 111 -38.36 -2.16 -5.68
CA VAL A 111 -38.85 -1.34 -6.79
C VAL A 111 -39.86 -0.38 -6.17
N THR A 112 -39.42 0.85 -5.91
CA THR A 112 -40.33 1.94 -5.61
C THR A 112 -40.97 2.29 -6.94
N GLU A 113 -42.29 2.15 -7.03
CA GLU A 113 -43.06 2.57 -8.20
C GLU A 113 -42.64 4.00 -8.61
N PRO A 114 -42.36 4.26 -9.89
CA PRO A 114 -42.02 5.61 -10.33
C PRO A 114 -43.20 6.54 -10.01
N GLU A 115 -42.87 7.66 -9.38
CA GLU A 115 -43.77 8.74 -9.01
C GLU A 115 -44.64 9.12 -10.23
N ARG A 116 -45.97 8.95 -10.11
CA ARG A 116 -46.90 9.27 -11.20
C ARG A 116 -46.82 10.77 -11.47
N LEU A 117 -46.34 11.13 -12.66
CA LEU A 117 -46.08 12.51 -13.09
C LEU A 117 -47.36 13.33 -13.38
N TYR A 118 -48.54 12.77 -13.13
CA TYR A 118 -49.82 13.43 -13.36
C TYR A 118 -50.74 13.13 -12.19
N ARG A 119 -51.41 14.16 -11.69
CA ARG A 119 -52.49 14.02 -10.71
C ARG A 119 -53.82 14.02 -11.44
N GLU A 120 -54.77 13.22 -10.96
CA GLU A 120 -56.11 13.08 -11.56
C GLU A 120 -56.92 14.40 -11.58
N GLU A 121 -56.46 15.42 -10.86
CA GLU A 121 -57.00 16.79 -10.85
C GLU A 121 -56.64 17.63 -12.07
N ASP A 122 -55.68 17.20 -12.90
CA ASP A 122 -55.30 17.88 -14.16
C ASP A 122 -56.11 17.41 -15.39
N LEU A 123 -57.03 16.47 -15.19
CA LEU A 123 -57.84 15.86 -16.25
C LEU A 123 -59.35 16.01 -15.97
N VAL A 124 -59.88 17.23 -15.85
CA VAL A 124 -61.23 17.67 -16.30
C VAL A 124 -61.28 19.20 -16.30
#